data_AF-A0A960PWV3-F1
#
_entry.id   AF-A0A960PWV3-F1
#
_cell.length_a   1.000
_cell.length_b   1.000
_cell.length_c   1.000
_cell.angle_alpha   90.00
_cell.angle_beta   90.00
_cell.angle_gamma   90.00
#
_symmetry.space_group_name_H-M   'P 1'
#
loop_
_entity.id
_entity.type
_entity.pdbx_description
1 polymer ?
#
loop_
_entity_poly.entity_id
_entity_poly.type
_entity_poly.pdbx_seq_one_letter_code
_entity_poly.pdbx_strand_id
1 'polypeptide(L)'
;MRGLLILMLLYAPVQSDREFKTFFAEGKALYEQGNYEEAVSKFREALRLNGKPQKVKVEGTFFEPYQPRYWLALSLEHVDVEEAADWVDQSQQAGEGDVDKNRNLVAKYNNDCQRIKDAAATAKMHRIAQIRIQLDEAERLLNENRFDEAKAKYQSVLEKFPDNADAYAGIQKVSVSKSGYIDSRSLAAKLAISEKKYQEAETLISDIERTDHKHPSISELRAQLTQAQSTPQLAIVDQKPPTKTQSKPPETKPTTHQAQQPSEPIKTQAQVDEPPDKTAIRTALLATITPYKQGNPKGALQMLDSIELEGVDKFGSYHWLRGLYLLTIHYQRHDHNQEVLEEGLASLKQALSINPGFQPDPATVPNYVLESIANIRELAPQE
;
A
#
# COMPACT_ATOMS: atom_id res chain seq x y z
N MET A 1 51.31 -36.62 29.14
CA MET A 1 49.94 -36.09 28.90
C MET A 1 49.84 -35.02 27.81
N ARG A 2 50.92 -34.28 27.45
CA ARG A 2 50.84 -33.27 26.36
C ARG A 2 50.64 -33.84 24.94
N GLY A 3 51.05 -35.10 24.69
CA GLY A 3 50.84 -35.76 23.39
C GLY A 3 49.40 -36.23 23.11
N LEU A 4 48.56 -36.41 24.14
CA LEU A 4 47.17 -36.88 23.96
C LEU A 4 46.21 -35.74 23.55
N LEU A 5 46.54 -34.50 23.93
CA LEU A 5 45.76 -33.30 23.61
C LEU A 5 45.93 -32.85 22.15
N ILE A 6 47.08 -33.15 21.53
CA ILE A 6 47.36 -32.82 20.12
C ILE A 6 46.59 -33.77 19.18
N LEU A 7 46.31 -35.02 19.60
CA LEU A 7 45.55 -35.98 18.78
C LEU A 7 44.04 -35.65 18.73
N MET A 8 43.47 -35.06 19.79
CA MET A 8 42.05 -34.65 19.81
C MET A 8 41.76 -33.40 18.96
N LEU A 9 42.73 -32.48 18.82
CA LEU A 9 42.58 -31.26 18.01
C LEU A 9 42.57 -31.53 16.49
N LEU A 10 43.07 -32.69 16.03
CA LEU A 10 43.10 -33.06 14.62
C LEU A 10 41.89 -33.89 14.16
N TYR A 11 41.04 -34.39 15.07
CA TYR A 11 39.92 -35.27 14.71
C TYR A 11 38.59 -34.54 14.45
N ALA A 12 38.39 -33.36 15.07
CA ALA A 12 37.17 -32.56 14.92
C ALA A 12 36.83 -32.11 13.47
N PRO A 13 37.79 -31.68 12.61
CA PRO A 13 37.43 -31.16 11.28
C PRO A 13 36.97 -32.23 10.29
N VAL A 14 37.39 -33.50 10.44
CA VAL A 14 37.01 -34.59 9.52
C VAL A 14 35.57 -35.04 9.76
N GLN A 15 35.11 -35.03 11.01
CA GLN A 15 33.74 -35.44 11.35
C GLN A 15 32.70 -34.42 10.84
N SER A 16 32.98 -33.12 10.99
CA SER A 16 32.09 -32.05 10.51
C SER A 16 31.83 -32.12 9.00
N ASP A 17 32.85 -32.46 8.21
CA ASP A 17 32.71 -32.56 6.74
C ASP A 17 31.80 -33.73 6.30
N ARG A 18 31.88 -34.86 6.99
CA ARG A 18 31.01 -36.02 6.71
C ARG A 18 29.57 -35.74 7.10
N GLU A 19 29.36 -35.13 8.26
CA GLU A 19 28.03 -34.76 8.75
C GLU A 19 27.39 -33.72 7.82
N PHE A 20 28.14 -32.68 7.41
CA PHE A 20 27.71 -31.68 6.43
C PHE A 20 27.15 -32.33 5.15
N LYS A 21 27.92 -33.26 4.55
CA LYS A 21 27.53 -33.97 3.33
C LYS A 21 26.28 -34.81 3.52
N THR A 22 26.15 -35.44 4.68
CA THR A 22 24.99 -36.26 5.04
C THR A 22 23.73 -35.40 5.11
N PHE A 23 23.77 -34.29 5.86
CA PHE A 23 22.65 -33.36 5.96
C PHE A 23 22.27 -32.74 4.61
N PHE A 24 23.26 -32.36 3.80
CA PHE A 24 23.00 -31.81 2.47
C PHE A 24 22.33 -32.84 1.54
N ALA A 25 22.81 -34.09 1.51
CA ALA A 25 22.23 -35.15 0.70
C ALA A 25 20.80 -35.50 1.15
N GLU A 26 20.56 -35.58 2.46
CA GLU A 26 19.22 -35.78 3.03
C GLU A 26 18.28 -34.64 2.66
N GLY A 27 18.72 -33.38 2.77
CA GLY A 27 17.92 -32.22 2.39
C GLY A 27 17.51 -32.24 0.91
N LYS A 28 18.43 -32.61 0.01
CA LYS A 28 18.13 -32.74 -1.42
C LYS A 28 17.13 -33.86 -1.69
N ALA A 29 17.28 -35.01 -1.05
CA ALA A 29 16.33 -36.12 -1.18
C ALA A 29 14.93 -35.73 -0.68
N LEU A 30 14.82 -34.98 0.41
CA LEU A 30 13.55 -34.47 0.94
C LEU A 30 12.92 -33.44 0.00
N TYR A 31 13.73 -32.53 -0.56
CA TYR A 31 13.26 -31.58 -1.57
C TYR A 31 12.69 -32.29 -2.81
N GLU A 32 13.39 -33.32 -3.32
CA GLU A 32 12.93 -34.12 -4.45
C GLU A 32 11.64 -34.90 -4.16
N GLN A 33 11.36 -35.19 -2.88
CA GLN A 33 10.11 -35.80 -2.40
C GLN A 33 8.97 -34.78 -2.18
N GLY A 34 9.25 -33.47 -2.28
CA GLY A 34 8.29 -32.40 -1.99
C GLY A 34 8.14 -32.08 -0.49
N ASN A 35 8.99 -32.65 0.37
CA ASN A 35 9.00 -32.42 1.83
C ASN A 35 9.87 -31.19 2.15
N TYR A 36 9.37 -30.00 1.78
CA TYR A 36 10.17 -28.78 1.79
C TYR A 36 10.56 -28.31 3.20
N GLU A 37 9.71 -28.50 4.20
CA GLU A 37 9.95 -28.06 5.58
C GLU A 37 11.09 -28.85 6.24
N GLU A 38 11.09 -30.17 6.06
CA GLU A 38 12.19 -31.03 6.51
C GLU A 38 13.47 -30.76 5.70
N ALA A 39 13.34 -30.49 4.39
CA ALA A 39 14.48 -30.10 3.57
C ALA A 39 15.15 -28.83 4.09
N VAL A 40 14.36 -27.78 4.41
CA VAL A 40 14.83 -26.54 5.05
C VAL A 40 15.60 -26.84 6.35
N SER A 41 15.05 -27.70 7.21
CA SER A 41 15.72 -28.10 8.46
C SER A 41 17.09 -28.74 8.20
N LYS A 42 17.17 -29.68 7.24
CA LYS A 42 18.43 -30.36 6.89
C LYS A 42 19.46 -29.42 6.27
N PHE A 43 19.05 -28.51 5.39
CA PHE A 43 19.96 -27.52 4.82
C PHE A 43 20.48 -26.52 5.87
N ARG A 44 19.66 -26.12 6.84
CA ARG A 44 20.11 -25.29 7.98
C ARG A 44 21.14 -26.02 8.85
N GLU A 45 20.95 -27.30 9.14
CA GLU A 45 21.95 -28.11 9.85
C GLU A 45 23.26 -28.24 9.07
N ALA A 46 23.19 -28.43 7.74
CA ALA A 46 24.38 -28.42 6.89
C ALA A 46 25.11 -27.06 7.01
N LEU A 47 24.40 -25.94 6.84
CA LEU A 47 25.00 -24.60 6.96
C LEU A 47 25.59 -24.30 8.34
N ARG A 48 25.01 -24.88 9.41
CA ARG A 48 25.52 -24.77 10.78
C ARG A 48 26.88 -25.46 10.95
N LEU A 49 27.08 -26.61 10.31
CA LEU A 49 28.34 -27.36 10.38
C LEU A 49 29.42 -26.76 9.51
N ASN A 50 29.06 -26.35 8.29
CA ASN A 50 29.97 -25.68 7.38
C ASN A 50 29.20 -24.82 6.37
N GLY A 51 29.16 -23.51 6.63
CA GLY A 51 28.51 -22.56 5.74
C GLY A 51 29.34 -22.19 4.50
N LYS A 52 30.52 -22.75 4.25
CA LYS A 52 31.33 -22.37 3.08
C LYS A 52 30.96 -23.22 1.86
N PRO A 53 30.87 -22.63 0.65
CA PRO A 53 30.75 -23.41 -0.57
C PRO A 53 31.91 -24.40 -0.66
N GLN A 54 31.60 -25.68 -0.87
CA GLN A 54 32.59 -26.72 -1.03
C GLN A 54 32.47 -27.37 -2.41
N LYS A 55 33.62 -27.65 -3.03
CA LYS A 55 33.71 -28.52 -4.19
C LYS A 55 34.16 -29.90 -3.70
N VAL A 56 33.35 -30.93 -3.94
CA VAL A 56 33.70 -32.29 -3.57
C VAL A 56 33.85 -33.12 -4.84
N LYS A 57 34.95 -33.86 -4.91
CA LYS A 57 35.16 -34.84 -5.97
C LYS A 57 34.26 -36.04 -5.70
N VAL A 58 33.28 -36.29 -6.57
CA VAL A 58 32.54 -37.55 -6.55
C VAL A 58 33.41 -38.58 -7.27
N GLU A 59 33.63 -39.75 -6.68
CA GLU A 59 34.40 -40.83 -7.32
C GLU A 59 33.75 -41.18 -8.66
N GLY A 60 34.45 -40.94 -9.78
CA GLY A 60 34.00 -41.37 -11.10
C GLY A 60 33.62 -40.29 -12.14
N THR A 61 34.04 -39.02 -12.01
CA THR A 61 34.21 -37.98 -13.07
C THR A 61 33.38 -36.69 -13.05
N PHE A 62 32.63 -36.37 -12.00
CA PHE A 62 31.98 -35.04 -11.88
C PHE A 62 32.17 -34.43 -10.48
N PHE A 63 32.51 -33.15 -10.43
CA PHE A 63 32.44 -32.37 -9.18
C PHE A 63 31.02 -31.86 -9.06
N GLU A 64 30.28 -32.32 -8.06
CA GLU A 64 29.02 -31.67 -7.67
C GLU A 64 29.36 -30.53 -6.71
N PRO A 65 29.10 -29.27 -7.07
CA PRO A 65 29.26 -28.16 -6.16
C PRO A 65 28.17 -28.20 -5.10
N TYR A 66 28.57 -28.13 -3.83
CA TYR A 66 27.62 -28.00 -2.73
C TYR A 66 27.17 -26.55 -2.68
N GLN A 67 25.90 -26.32 -2.98
CA GLN A 67 25.25 -25.01 -2.96
C GLN A 67 24.16 -24.97 -1.87
N PRO A 68 24.53 -25.15 -0.59
CA PRO A 68 23.55 -25.32 0.49
C PRO A 68 22.63 -24.11 0.65
N ARG A 69 23.07 -22.88 0.36
CA ARG A 69 22.20 -21.69 0.44
C ARG A 69 21.22 -21.64 -0.72
N TYR A 70 21.66 -21.98 -1.92
CA TYR A 70 20.80 -22.09 -3.09
C TYR A 70 19.68 -23.12 -2.88
N TRP A 71 20.03 -24.32 -2.40
CA TRP A 71 19.04 -25.36 -2.13
C TRP A 71 18.12 -25.04 -0.95
N LEU A 72 18.64 -24.35 0.07
CA LEU A 72 17.80 -23.78 1.13
C LEU A 72 16.81 -22.76 0.58
N ALA A 73 17.25 -21.84 -0.29
CA ALA A 73 16.38 -20.86 -0.93
C ALA A 73 15.29 -21.52 -1.79
N LEU A 74 15.63 -22.53 -2.59
CA LEU A 74 14.66 -23.32 -3.34
C LEU A 74 13.62 -23.98 -2.44
N SER A 75 14.03 -24.52 -1.30
CA SER A 75 13.12 -25.16 -0.35
C SER A 75 12.22 -24.13 0.34
N LEU A 76 12.80 -22.99 0.74
CA LEU A 76 12.07 -21.89 1.37
C LEU A 76 11.07 -21.23 0.42
N GLU A 77 11.28 -21.26 -0.90
CA GLU A 77 10.30 -20.75 -1.85
C GLU A 77 8.90 -21.35 -1.66
N HIS A 78 8.83 -22.61 -1.22
CA HIS A 78 7.57 -23.31 -0.96
C HIS A 78 7.04 -23.14 0.48
N VAL A 79 7.82 -22.54 1.38
CA VAL A 79 7.51 -22.43 2.82
C VAL A 79 7.37 -20.96 3.24
N ASP A 80 8.41 -20.18 2.99
CA ASP A 80 8.50 -18.74 3.24
C ASP A 80 9.31 -18.07 2.13
N VAL A 81 8.60 -17.57 1.11
CA VAL A 81 9.21 -16.96 -0.07
C VAL A 81 9.95 -15.66 0.24
N GLU A 82 9.57 -14.94 1.30
CA GLU A 82 10.30 -13.74 1.72
C GLU A 82 11.67 -14.12 2.28
N GLU A 83 11.74 -15.13 3.16
CA GLU A 83 13.02 -15.66 3.66
C GLU A 83 13.87 -16.26 2.53
N ALA A 84 13.23 -16.91 1.54
CA ALA A 84 13.91 -17.49 0.40
C ALA A 84 14.77 -16.46 -0.36
N ALA A 85 14.27 -15.23 -0.54
CA ALA A 85 14.99 -14.16 -1.23
C ALA A 85 16.27 -13.73 -0.50
N ASP A 86 16.23 -13.67 0.84
CA ASP A 86 17.42 -13.37 1.65
C ASP A 86 18.51 -14.45 1.47
N TRP A 87 18.10 -15.72 1.38
CA TRP A 87 19.03 -16.83 1.12
C TRP A 87 19.56 -16.85 -0.31
N VAL A 88 18.79 -16.39 -1.29
CA VAL A 88 19.31 -16.14 -2.65
C VAL A 88 20.44 -15.11 -2.61
N ASP A 89 20.26 -14.00 -1.90
CA ASP A 89 21.30 -12.97 -1.78
C ASP A 89 22.55 -13.52 -1.09
N GLN A 90 22.39 -14.29 0.00
CA GLN A 90 23.52 -14.94 0.66
C GLN A 90 24.22 -15.97 -0.24
N SER A 91 23.47 -16.72 -1.05
CA SER A 91 24.01 -17.67 -2.03
C SER A 91 24.86 -16.96 -3.09
N GLN A 92 24.37 -15.83 -3.62
CA GLN A 92 25.09 -15.00 -4.58
C GLN A 92 26.36 -14.40 -3.95
N GLN A 93 26.29 -13.87 -2.74
CA GLN A 93 27.45 -13.35 -2.01
C GLN A 93 28.50 -14.41 -1.71
N ALA A 94 28.07 -15.65 -1.44
CA ALA A 94 28.97 -16.78 -1.22
C ALA A 94 29.64 -17.30 -2.51
N GLY A 95 29.22 -16.82 -3.69
CA GLY A 95 29.75 -17.32 -4.97
C GLY A 95 29.26 -18.73 -5.32
N GLU A 96 28.13 -19.18 -4.76
CA GLU A 96 27.57 -20.50 -5.07
C GLU A 96 27.12 -20.60 -6.55
N GLY A 97 26.91 -19.46 -7.23
CA GLY A 97 26.59 -19.38 -8.66
C GLY A 97 27.77 -19.69 -9.62
N ASP A 98 29.01 -19.79 -9.14
CA ASP A 98 30.20 -20.05 -9.96
C ASP A 98 30.38 -21.54 -10.31
N VAL A 99 29.31 -22.16 -10.82
CA VAL A 99 29.21 -23.60 -11.13
C VAL A 99 30.11 -23.98 -12.33
N ASP A 100 31.39 -24.26 -12.09
CA ASP A 100 32.42 -24.85 -12.99
C ASP A 100 32.25 -24.63 -14.52
N LYS A 101 31.90 -23.40 -14.93
CA LYS A 101 31.71 -22.98 -16.34
C LYS A 101 30.62 -23.75 -17.11
N ASN A 102 29.75 -24.52 -16.45
CA ASN A 102 28.62 -25.14 -17.14
C ASN A 102 27.54 -24.07 -17.37
N ARG A 103 27.50 -23.52 -18.59
CA ARG A 103 26.58 -22.45 -19.00
C ARG A 103 25.12 -22.77 -18.66
N ASN A 104 24.70 -24.02 -18.76
CA ASN A 104 23.32 -24.42 -18.50
C ASN A 104 22.99 -24.38 -17.00
N LEU A 105 23.92 -24.80 -16.14
CA LEU A 105 23.73 -24.74 -14.68
C LEU A 105 23.74 -23.29 -14.18
N VAL A 106 24.64 -22.45 -14.70
CA VAL A 106 24.67 -21.01 -14.37
C VAL A 106 23.37 -20.33 -14.81
N ALA A 107 22.88 -20.61 -16.02
CA ALA A 107 21.61 -20.08 -16.49
C ALA A 107 20.43 -20.54 -15.62
N LYS A 108 20.37 -21.82 -15.26
CA LYS A 108 19.34 -22.36 -14.35
C LYS A 108 19.38 -21.66 -12.99
N TYR A 109 20.56 -21.60 -12.37
CA TYR A 109 20.78 -20.92 -11.10
C TYR A 109 20.27 -19.47 -11.14
N ASN A 110 20.68 -18.69 -12.15
CA ASN A 110 20.27 -17.29 -12.28
C ASN A 110 18.76 -17.15 -12.46
N ASN A 111 18.14 -18.02 -13.27
CA ASN A 111 16.69 -18.00 -13.49
C ASN A 111 15.93 -18.34 -12.20
N ASP A 112 16.39 -19.34 -11.43
CA ASP A 112 15.79 -19.70 -10.15
C ASP A 112 15.92 -18.56 -9.13
N CYS A 113 17.11 -17.95 -9.02
CA CYS A 113 17.33 -16.80 -8.15
C CYS A 113 16.40 -15.63 -8.51
N GLN A 114 16.26 -15.32 -9.80
CA GLN A 114 15.38 -14.24 -10.26
C GLN A 114 13.92 -14.55 -9.95
N ARG A 115 13.47 -15.77 -10.26
CA ARG A 115 12.10 -16.23 -9.98
C ARG A 115 11.75 -16.12 -8.50
N ILE A 116 12.64 -16.56 -7.60
CA ILE A 116 12.43 -16.43 -6.15
C ILE A 116 12.32 -14.96 -5.74
N LYS A 117 13.21 -14.08 -6.24
CA LYS A 117 13.16 -12.64 -5.94
C LYS A 117 11.86 -12.00 -6.41
N ASP A 118 11.39 -12.33 -7.61
CA ASP A 118 10.15 -11.80 -8.17
C ASP A 118 8.92 -12.31 -7.39
N ALA A 119 8.92 -13.59 -7.01
CA ALA A 119 7.88 -14.18 -6.17
C ALA A 119 7.83 -13.52 -4.78
N ALA A 120 9.00 -13.30 -4.16
CA ALA A 120 9.11 -12.61 -2.87
C ALA A 120 8.63 -11.16 -2.96
N ALA A 121 8.98 -10.44 -4.03
CA ALA A 121 8.51 -9.08 -4.24
C ALA A 121 6.98 -9.01 -4.39
N THR A 122 6.39 -9.97 -5.10
CA THR A 122 4.93 -10.07 -5.27
C THR A 122 4.23 -10.42 -3.95
N ALA A 123 4.75 -11.39 -3.20
CA ALA A 123 4.23 -11.76 -1.88
C ALA A 123 4.27 -10.56 -0.92
N LYS A 124 5.41 -9.86 -0.86
CA LYS A 124 5.58 -8.65 -0.06
C LYS A 124 4.60 -7.55 -0.46
N MET A 125 4.37 -7.33 -1.76
CA MET A 125 3.38 -6.36 -2.26
C MET A 125 1.96 -6.73 -1.83
N HIS A 126 1.55 -7.99 -1.97
CA HIS A 126 0.23 -8.46 -1.51
C HIS A 126 0.05 -8.28 -0.01
N ARG A 127 1.09 -8.59 0.78
CA ARG A 127 1.09 -8.38 2.22
C ARG A 127 0.94 -6.91 2.59
N ILE A 128 1.70 -6.01 1.95
CA ILE A 128 1.58 -4.56 2.15
C ILE A 128 0.17 -4.07 1.79
N ALA A 129 -0.39 -4.54 0.68
CA ALA A 129 -1.75 -4.19 0.26
C ALA A 129 -2.80 -4.64 1.29
N GLN A 130 -2.69 -5.85 1.82
CA GLN A 130 -3.58 -6.35 2.87
C GLN A 130 -3.49 -5.53 4.16
N ILE A 131 -2.27 -5.19 4.60
CA ILE A 131 -2.04 -4.30 5.75
C ILE A 131 -2.74 -2.96 5.52
N ARG A 132 -2.55 -2.37 4.33
CA ARG A 132 -3.11 -1.07 3.98
C ARG A 132 -4.64 -1.08 4.05
N ILE A 133 -5.30 -2.11 3.50
CA ILE A 133 -6.77 -2.25 3.58
C ILE A 133 -7.25 -2.23 5.04
N GLN A 134 -6.54 -2.92 5.94
CA GLN A 134 -6.91 -2.94 7.37
C GLN A 134 -6.68 -1.59 8.05
N LEU A 135 -5.58 -0.89 7.71
CA LEU A 135 -5.30 0.45 8.23
C LEU A 135 -6.32 1.48 7.73
N ASP A 136 -6.70 1.42 6.46
CA ASP A 136 -7.71 2.30 5.86
C ASP A 136 -9.09 2.07 6.50
N GLU A 137 -9.45 0.81 6.79
CA GLU A 137 -10.68 0.48 7.53
C GLU A 137 -10.64 1.04 8.97
N ALA A 138 -9.50 0.91 9.66
CA ALA A 138 -9.31 1.46 11.00
C ALA A 138 -9.46 2.99 11.02
N GLU A 139 -8.86 3.67 10.04
CA GLU A 139 -8.95 5.12 9.87
C GLU A 139 -10.39 5.57 9.57
N ARG A 140 -11.11 4.83 8.72
CA ARG A 140 -12.55 5.09 8.48
C ARG A 140 -13.37 4.97 9.76
N LEU A 141 -13.17 3.91 10.54
CA LEU A 141 -13.86 3.71 11.82
C LEU A 141 -13.55 4.84 12.82
N LEU A 142 -12.29 5.31 12.84
CA LEU A 142 -11.88 6.44 13.65
C LEU A 142 -12.65 7.72 13.25
N ASN A 143 -12.75 8.00 11.94
CA ASN A 143 -13.49 9.15 11.42
C ASN A 143 -15.01 9.06 11.70
N GLU A 144 -15.55 7.85 11.85
CA GLU A 144 -16.93 7.59 12.28
C GLU A 144 -17.13 7.71 13.82
N ASN A 145 -16.09 8.09 14.58
CA ASN A 145 -16.06 8.10 16.06
C ASN A 145 -16.27 6.71 16.69
N ARG A 146 -16.02 5.63 15.95
CA ARG A 146 -16.10 4.24 16.44
C ARG A 146 -14.75 3.81 17.01
N PHE A 147 -14.33 4.49 18.08
CA PHE A 147 -12.96 4.43 18.60
C PHE A 147 -12.49 3.03 19.01
N ASP A 148 -13.34 2.24 19.67
CA ASP A 148 -12.95 0.91 20.16
C ASP A 148 -12.76 -0.07 18.99
N GLU A 149 -13.59 0.03 17.95
CA GLU A 149 -13.46 -0.79 16.73
C GLU A 149 -12.24 -0.38 15.90
N ALA A 150 -11.99 0.92 15.76
CA ALA A 150 -10.77 1.43 15.11
C ALA A 150 -9.52 0.91 15.82
N LYS A 151 -9.48 0.98 17.17
CA LYS A 151 -8.37 0.45 17.97
C LYS A 151 -8.19 -1.05 17.74
N ALA A 152 -9.27 -1.83 17.74
CA ALA A 152 -9.22 -3.26 17.51
C ALA A 152 -8.64 -3.61 16.13
N LYS A 153 -8.98 -2.84 15.08
CA LYS A 153 -8.40 -3.02 13.74
C LYS A 153 -6.90 -2.75 13.72
N TYR A 154 -6.42 -1.66 14.31
CA TYR A 154 -4.97 -1.41 14.43
C TYR A 154 -4.27 -2.51 15.24
N GLN A 155 -4.88 -2.99 16.33
CA GLN A 155 -4.32 -4.09 17.11
C GLN A 155 -4.21 -5.39 16.29
N SER A 156 -5.20 -5.70 15.45
CA SER A 156 -5.13 -6.88 14.58
C SER A 156 -4.00 -6.82 13.55
N VAL A 157 -3.60 -5.61 13.12
CA VAL A 157 -2.40 -5.41 12.30
C VAL A 157 -1.15 -5.72 13.11
N LEU A 158 -1.06 -5.24 14.35
CA LEU A 158 0.10 -5.47 15.23
C LEU A 158 0.24 -6.93 15.68
N GLU A 159 -0.85 -7.69 15.80
CA GLU A 159 -0.80 -9.12 16.08
C GLU A 159 -0.07 -9.90 14.98
N LYS A 160 -0.26 -9.49 13.71
CA LYS A 160 0.39 -10.11 12.55
C LYS A 160 1.75 -9.48 12.25
N PHE A 161 1.89 -8.18 12.51
CA PHE A 161 3.03 -7.36 12.16
C PHE A 161 3.44 -6.49 13.36
N PRO A 162 4.15 -7.06 14.33
CA PRO A 162 4.46 -6.40 15.60
C PRO A 162 5.23 -5.09 15.47
N ASP A 163 5.97 -4.92 14.37
CA ASP A 163 6.81 -3.75 14.09
C ASP A 163 6.13 -2.71 13.17
N ASN A 164 4.82 -2.81 12.94
CA ASN A 164 4.12 -1.87 12.06
C ASN A 164 3.95 -0.49 12.74
N ALA A 165 4.76 0.48 12.32
CA ALA A 165 4.77 1.83 12.88
C ALA A 165 3.43 2.58 12.70
N ASP A 166 2.76 2.40 11.55
CA ASP A 166 1.49 3.08 11.25
C ASP A 166 0.36 2.64 12.18
N ALA A 167 0.31 1.35 12.51
CA ALA A 167 -0.68 0.81 13.46
C ALA A 167 -0.48 1.35 14.88
N TYR A 168 0.77 1.47 15.35
CA TYR A 168 1.06 2.13 16.64
C TYR A 168 0.64 3.60 16.63
N ALA A 169 0.97 4.34 15.58
CA ALA A 169 0.56 5.73 15.41
C ALA A 169 -0.97 5.87 15.40
N GLY A 170 -1.66 4.95 14.71
CA GLY A 170 -3.11 4.85 14.68
C GLY A 170 -3.74 4.67 16.06
N ILE A 171 -3.21 3.78 16.90
CA ILE A 171 -3.70 3.57 18.28
C ILE A 171 -3.54 4.83 19.14
N GLN A 172 -2.42 5.55 19.00
CA GLN A 172 -2.21 6.82 19.70
C GLN A 172 -3.21 7.87 19.23
N LYS A 173 -3.41 7.97 17.91
CA LYS A 173 -4.40 8.86 17.29
C LYS A 173 -5.81 8.57 17.80
N VAL A 174 -6.22 7.30 17.87
CA VAL A 174 -7.51 6.88 18.45
C VAL A 174 -7.66 7.39 19.87
N SER A 175 -6.62 7.26 20.70
CA SER A 175 -6.67 7.68 22.11
C SER A 175 -6.85 9.20 22.25
N VAL A 176 -6.11 9.98 21.45
CA VAL A 176 -6.22 11.44 21.41
C VAL A 176 -7.60 11.88 20.89
N SER A 177 -8.07 11.31 19.78
CA SER A 177 -9.37 11.63 19.20
C SER A 177 -10.53 11.26 20.14
N LYS A 178 -10.45 10.12 20.83
CA LYS A 178 -11.45 9.70 21.82
C LYS A 178 -11.55 10.71 22.96
N SER A 179 -10.42 11.16 23.51
CA SER A 179 -10.39 12.21 24.55
C SER A 179 -11.01 13.51 24.05
N GLY A 180 -10.57 14.01 22.88
CA GLY A 180 -11.09 15.26 22.32
C GLY A 180 -12.59 15.23 22.01
N TYR A 181 -13.11 14.08 21.56
CA TYR A 181 -14.54 13.87 21.36
C TYR A 181 -15.31 13.97 22.69
N ILE A 182 -14.83 13.31 23.74
CA ILE A 182 -15.46 13.35 25.07
C ILE A 182 -15.44 14.77 25.65
N ASP A 183 -14.33 15.49 25.53
CA ASP A 183 -14.20 16.86 26.01
C ASP A 183 -15.20 17.80 25.32
N SER A 184 -15.29 17.70 23.99
CA SER A 184 -16.23 18.46 23.17
C SER A 184 -17.70 18.19 23.57
N ARG A 185 -18.08 16.91 23.70
CA ARG A 185 -19.42 16.51 24.13
C ARG A 185 -19.73 16.95 25.56
N SER A 186 -18.74 16.87 26.46
CA SER A 186 -18.89 17.31 27.85
C SER A 186 -19.17 18.81 27.94
N LEU A 187 -18.45 19.61 27.15
CA LEU A 187 -18.68 21.06 27.08
C LEU A 187 -20.07 21.39 26.52
N ALA A 188 -20.46 20.73 25.43
CA ALA A 188 -21.78 20.90 24.83
C ALA A 188 -22.91 20.52 25.80
N ALA A 189 -22.74 19.45 26.58
CA ALA A 189 -23.71 19.04 27.60
C ALA A 189 -23.85 20.11 28.70
N LYS A 190 -22.73 20.68 29.19
CA LYS A 190 -22.75 21.78 30.17
C LYS A 190 -23.50 23.00 29.64
N LEU A 191 -23.28 23.36 28.37
CA LEU A 191 -23.98 24.46 27.72
C LEU A 191 -25.49 24.17 27.63
N ALA A 192 -25.88 22.98 27.14
CA ALA A 192 -27.27 22.57 27.04
C ALA A 192 -28.00 22.58 28.40
N ILE A 193 -27.31 22.16 29.49
CA ILE A 193 -27.83 22.25 30.87
C ILE A 193 -28.11 23.71 31.25
N SER A 194 -27.16 24.62 30.98
CA SER A 194 -27.30 26.04 31.31
C SER A 194 -28.43 26.74 30.54
N GLU A 195 -28.68 26.30 29.31
CA GLU A 195 -29.76 26.79 28.45
C GLU A 195 -31.11 26.11 28.74
N LYS A 196 -31.17 25.22 29.74
CA LYS A 196 -32.34 24.42 30.11
C LYS A 196 -32.83 23.48 29.00
N LYS A 197 -31.96 23.10 28.06
CA LYS A 197 -32.21 22.12 27.01
C LYS A 197 -31.88 20.70 27.50
N TYR A 198 -32.62 20.23 28.50
CA TYR A 198 -32.26 19.02 29.24
C TYR A 198 -32.24 17.73 28.40
N GLN A 199 -33.14 17.60 27.40
CA GLN A 199 -33.17 16.43 26.51
C GLN A 199 -31.92 16.35 25.61
N GLU A 200 -31.43 17.51 25.16
CA GLU A 200 -30.19 17.60 24.38
C GLU A 200 -28.99 17.22 25.26
N ALA A 201 -28.93 17.75 26.49
CA ALA A 201 -27.89 17.39 27.45
C ALA A 201 -27.85 15.88 27.75
N GLU A 202 -29.01 15.25 27.94
CA GLU A 202 -29.14 13.81 28.17
C GLU A 202 -28.60 12.97 27.01
N THR A 203 -28.90 13.39 25.78
CA THR A 203 -28.38 12.75 24.55
C THR A 203 -26.86 12.84 24.50
N LEU A 204 -26.30 14.02 24.78
CA LEU A 204 -24.86 14.25 24.78
C LEU A 204 -24.13 13.44 25.86
N ILE A 205 -24.71 13.30 27.05
CA ILE A 205 -24.15 12.47 28.13
C ILE A 205 -24.19 10.98 27.74
N SER A 206 -25.28 10.53 27.11
CA SER A 206 -25.42 9.15 26.63
C SER A 206 -24.40 8.81 25.54
N ASP A 207 -24.04 9.77 24.68
CA ASP A 207 -22.99 9.61 23.68
C ASP A 207 -21.60 9.42 24.33
N ILE A 208 -21.31 10.15 25.41
CA ILE A 208 -20.08 9.98 26.20
C ILE A 208 -20.09 8.60 26.86
N GLU A 209 -21.18 8.20 27.50
CA GLU A 209 -21.33 6.88 28.15
C GLU A 209 -21.12 5.72 27.18
N ARG A 210 -21.65 5.81 25.96
CA ARG A 210 -21.43 4.82 24.90
C ARG A 210 -19.98 4.76 24.43
N THR A 211 -19.28 5.89 24.46
CA THR A 211 -17.87 5.99 24.04
C THR A 211 -16.92 5.51 25.13
N ASP A 212 -17.16 5.90 26.37
CA ASP A 212 -16.41 5.49 27.56
C ASP A 212 -17.29 5.58 28.81
N HIS A 213 -17.95 4.47 29.13
CA HIS A 213 -18.87 4.36 30.27
C HIS A 213 -18.22 4.62 31.64
N LYS A 214 -16.90 4.65 31.75
CA LYS A 214 -16.18 4.92 33.01
C LYS A 214 -15.60 6.33 33.07
N HIS A 215 -15.87 7.17 32.08
CA HIS A 215 -15.31 8.50 32.05
C HIS A 215 -15.82 9.35 33.25
N PRO A 216 -14.94 10.01 34.02
CA PRO A 216 -15.33 10.71 35.24
C PRO A 216 -16.33 11.84 35.02
N SER A 217 -16.27 12.50 33.85
CA SER A 217 -17.19 13.60 33.51
C SER A 217 -18.65 13.18 33.47
N ILE A 218 -18.96 11.89 33.22
CA ILE A 218 -20.33 11.39 33.18
C ILE A 218 -21.02 11.63 34.53
N SER A 219 -20.39 11.20 35.62
CA SER A 219 -20.95 11.34 36.96
C SER A 219 -21.19 12.81 37.35
N GLU A 220 -20.27 13.70 36.98
CA GLU A 220 -20.38 15.15 37.19
C GLU A 220 -21.53 15.76 36.40
N LEU A 221 -21.63 15.45 35.11
CA LEU A 221 -22.68 15.96 34.21
C LEU A 221 -24.07 15.49 34.63
N ARG A 222 -24.21 14.22 35.01
CA ARG A 222 -25.46 13.64 35.53
C ARG A 222 -25.92 14.35 36.80
N ALA A 223 -25.00 14.65 37.72
CA ALA A 223 -25.30 15.41 38.93
C ALA A 223 -25.76 16.85 38.62
N GLN A 224 -25.04 17.55 37.72
CA GLN A 224 -25.40 18.91 37.28
C GLN A 224 -26.78 18.95 36.62
N LEU A 225 -27.08 17.98 35.75
CA LEU A 225 -28.38 17.87 35.09
C LEU A 225 -29.52 17.68 36.11
N THR A 226 -29.33 16.77 37.07
CA THR A 226 -30.32 16.48 38.13
C THR A 226 -30.58 17.70 39.00
N GLN A 227 -29.53 18.42 39.39
CA GLN A 227 -29.62 19.66 40.17
C GLN A 227 -30.37 20.75 39.40
N ALA A 228 -30.06 20.93 38.11
CA ALA A 228 -30.70 21.93 37.27
C ALA A 228 -32.19 21.65 37.05
N GLN A 229 -32.59 20.38 36.92
CA GLN A 229 -34.00 19.96 36.80
C GLN A 229 -34.78 20.09 38.10
N SER A 230 -34.12 19.89 39.24
CA SER A 230 -34.77 19.93 40.57
C SER A 230 -34.97 21.35 41.10
N THR A 231 -34.27 22.34 40.54
CA THR A 231 -34.39 23.74 40.97
C THR A 231 -35.76 24.28 40.53
N PRO A 232 -36.71 24.51 41.44
CA PRO A 232 -38.04 25.01 41.08
C PRO A 232 -37.87 26.33 40.35
N GLN A 233 -38.61 26.53 39.26
CA GLN A 233 -38.75 27.85 38.66
C GLN A 233 -39.34 28.76 39.74
N LEU A 234 -38.49 29.43 40.51
CA LEU A 234 -38.85 30.59 41.29
C LEU A 234 -39.44 31.55 40.27
N ALA A 235 -40.78 31.61 40.25
CA ALA A 235 -41.55 32.43 39.36
C ALA A 235 -40.90 33.80 39.36
N ILE A 236 -40.33 34.18 38.22
CA ILE A 236 -39.77 35.50 38.02
C ILE A 236 -40.97 36.43 38.15
N VAL A 237 -41.15 36.99 39.34
CA VAL A 237 -42.10 38.06 39.62
C VAL A 237 -41.79 39.15 38.61
N ASP A 238 -42.79 39.48 37.80
CA ASP A 238 -42.78 40.47 36.72
C ASP A 238 -42.02 41.75 37.12
N GLN A 239 -40.71 41.79 36.81
CA GLN A 239 -39.97 43.04 36.74
C GLN A 239 -40.01 43.51 35.29
N LYS A 240 -40.90 44.45 35.06
CA LYS A 240 -41.12 45.24 33.85
C LYS A 240 -39.80 45.54 33.11
N PRO A 241 -39.66 45.19 31.82
CA PRO A 241 -38.41 45.38 31.09
C PRO A 241 -38.10 46.87 30.88
N PRO A 242 -36.82 47.31 30.98
CA PRO A 242 -36.40 48.61 30.50
C PRO A 242 -36.31 48.61 28.97
N THR A 243 -37.00 49.57 28.38
CA THR A 243 -37.03 49.92 26.95
C THR A 243 -35.61 50.07 26.39
N LYS A 244 -35.20 49.21 25.44
CA LYS A 244 -33.94 49.37 24.69
C LYS A 244 -34.21 49.76 23.24
N THR A 245 -33.60 50.89 22.89
CA THR A 245 -33.49 51.57 21.61
C THR A 245 -32.92 50.67 20.51
N GLN A 246 -33.60 50.65 19.36
CA GLN A 246 -33.17 50.00 18.11
C GLN A 246 -31.97 50.74 17.51
N SER A 247 -30.86 50.04 17.30
CA SER A 247 -29.76 50.45 16.41
C SER A 247 -29.77 49.60 15.14
N LYS A 248 -29.71 50.31 14.01
CA LYS A 248 -29.88 49.88 12.62
C LYS A 248 -28.62 49.14 12.09
N PRO A 249 -28.73 48.10 11.26
CA PRO A 249 -27.57 47.47 10.61
C PRO A 249 -27.16 48.21 9.32
N PRO A 250 -25.86 48.20 8.92
CA PRO A 250 -25.42 48.74 7.65
C PRO A 250 -25.54 47.71 6.51
N GLU A 251 -26.12 48.15 5.39
CA GLU A 251 -26.16 47.46 4.10
C GLU A 251 -24.76 47.37 3.45
N THR A 252 -24.35 46.16 3.07
CA THR A 252 -23.23 45.92 2.16
C THR A 252 -23.74 45.60 0.76
N LYS A 253 -23.35 46.42 -0.22
CA LYS A 253 -23.63 46.27 -1.65
C LYS A 253 -22.78 45.15 -2.28
N PRO A 254 -23.29 44.45 -3.32
CA PRO A 254 -22.48 43.60 -4.18
C PRO A 254 -21.89 44.39 -5.36
N THR A 255 -20.60 44.19 -5.62
CA THR A 255 -19.88 44.75 -6.78
C THR A 255 -19.96 43.78 -7.95
N THR A 256 -20.61 44.21 -9.04
CA THR A 256 -20.65 43.53 -10.34
C THR A 256 -19.48 44.02 -11.19
N HIS A 257 -18.63 43.12 -11.68
CA HIS A 257 -17.69 43.41 -12.78
C HIS A 257 -18.06 42.60 -14.03
N GLN A 258 -18.59 43.32 -15.03
CA GLN A 258 -18.60 42.92 -16.43
C GLN A 258 -17.29 43.33 -17.09
N ALA A 259 -16.70 42.43 -17.88
CA ALA A 259 -15.84 42.78 -19.00
C ALA A 259 -15.87 41.63 -20.03
N GLN A 260 -16.66 41.80 -21.10
CA GLN A 260 -16.57 41.02 -22.33
C GLN A 260 -15.78 41.83 -23.35
N GLN A 261 -14.69 41.26 -23.88
CA GLN A 261 -14.03 41.71 -25.10
C GLN A 261 -14.52 40.85 -26.29
N PRO A 262 -14.72 41.45 -27.49
CA PRO A 262 -15.08 40.72 -28.69
C PRO A 262 -13.82 40.18 -29.40
N SER A 263 -13.85 38.91 -29.81
CA SER A 263 -12.86 38.31 -30.70
C SER A 263 -13.36 38.33 -32.15
N GLU A 264 -12.51 38.76 -33.07
CA GLU A 264 -12.73 38.77 -34.51
C GLU A 264 -12.67 37.34 -35.12
N PRO A 265 -13.38 37.07 -36.23
CA PRO A 265 -13.36 35.76 -36.88
C PRO A 265 -12.15 35.59 -37.81
N ILE A 266 -11.27 34.64 -37.47
CA ILE A 266 -10.21 34.15 -38.36
C ILE A 266 -10.83 33.21 -39.40
N LYS A 267 -10.66 33.55 -40.69
CA LYS A 267 -11.03 32.69 -41.83
C LYS A 267 -10.11 31.47 -41.88
N THR A 268 -10.67 30.29 -41.67
CA THR A 268 -9.99 29.00 -41.84
C THR A 268 -9.92 28.65 -43.33
N GLN A 269 -8.70 28.54 -43.87
CA GLN A 269 -8.45 27.94 -45.18
C GLN A 269 -8.45 26.41 -45.00
N ALA A 270 -9.19 25.70 -45.85
CA ALA A 270 -9.26 24.24 -45.84
C ALA A 270 -7.88 23.66 -46.19
N GLN A 271 -7.18 23.20 -45.17
CA GLN A 271 -5.93 22.47 -45.28
C GLN A 271 -6.26 21.03 -45.66
N VAL A 272 -5.55 20.50 -46.66
CA VAL A 272 -5.74 19.14 -47.16
C VAL A 272 -5.22 18.18 -46.08
N ASP A 273 -6.10 17.35 -45.51
CA ASP A 273 -5.81 16.37 -44.47
C ASP A 273 -4.76 15.35 -44.96
N GLU A 274 -3.48 15.59 -44.72
CA GLU A 274 -2.47 14.54 -44.83
C GLU A 274 -2.67 13.53 -43.70
N PRO A 275 -2.61 12.22 -43.98
CA PRO A 275 -2.78 11.21 -42.95
C PRO A 275 -1.67 11.32 -41.90
N PRO A 276 -1.98 11.13 -40.61
CA PRO A 276 -1.03 11.36 -39.52
C PRO A 276 0.17 10.41 -39.61
N ASP A 277 1.37 10.95 -39.35
CA ASP A 277 2.61 10.17 -39.31
C ASP A 277 2.62 9.25 -38.07
N LYS A 278 2.19 8.01 -38.30
CA LYS A 278 2.12 6.95 -37.28
C LYS A 278 3.48 6.69 -36.61
N THR A 279 4.59 6.90 -37.31
CA THR A 279 5.94 6.63 -36.78
C THR A 279 6.37 7.72 -35.81
N ALA A 280 6.12 8.99 -36.17
CA ALA A 280 6.35 10.13 -35.30
C ALA A 280 5.51 10.00 -34.01
N ILE A 281 4.22 9.68 -34.15
CA ILE A 281 3.31 9.50 -33.01
C ILE A 281 3.79 8.38 -32.09
N ARG A 282 4.12 7.21 -32.64
CA ARG A 282 4.64 6.09 -31.84
C ARG A 282 5.92 6.48 -31.07
N THR A 283 6.83 7.18 -31.72
CA THR A 283 8.10 7.61 -31.12
C THR A 283 7.86 8.59 -29.98
N ALA A 284 6.97 9.57 -30.18
CA ALA A 284 6.59 10.55 -29.17
C ALA A 284 5.94 9.87 -27.95
N LEU A 285 5.00 8.94 -28.17
CA LEU A 285 4.34 8.20 -27.08
C LEU A 285 5.35 7.37 -26.26
N LEU A 286 6.26 6.65 -26.92
CA LEU A 286 7.29 5.86 -26.24
C LEU A 286 8.23 6.71 -25.38
N ALA A 287 8.52 7.95 -25.80
CA ALA A 287 9.38 8.86 -25.05
C ALA A 287 8.77 9.21 -23.67
N THR A 288 7.45 9.28 -23.57
CA THR A 288 6.74 9.58 -22.29
C THR A 288 6.88 8.47 -21.24
N ILE A 289 7.20 7.23 -21.65
CA ILE A 289 7.33 6.08 -20.73
C ILE A 289 8.59 6.21 -19.85
N THR A 290 9.63 6.89 -20.35
CA THR A 290 10.90 7.05 -19.63
C THR A 290 10.73 7.75 -18.27
N PRO A 291 10.13 8.96 -18.18
CA PRO A 291 9.89 9.61 -16.89
C PRO A 291 8.94 8.81 -16.00
N TYR A 292 7.96 8.08 -16.57
CA TYR A 292 7.08 7.21 -15.79
C TYR A 292 7.87 6.10 -15.09
N LYS A 293 8.77 5.40 -15.80
CA LYS A 293 9.65 4.36 -15.23
C LYS A 293 10.60 4.88 -14.16
N GLN A 294 10.92 6.17 -14.19
CA GLN A 294 11.71 6.85 -13.18
C GLN A 294 10.88 7.31 -11.96
N GLY A 295 9.60 6.91 -11.88
CA GLY A 295 8.72 7.28 -10.78
C GLY A 295 8.14 8.69 -10.88
N ASN A 296 8.17 9.31 -12.07
CA ASN A 296 7.64 10.66 -12.31
C ASN A 296 6.44 10.65 -13.27
N PRO A 297 5.25 10.19 -12.81
CA PRO A 297 4.06 10.13 -13.66
C PRO A 297 3.52 11.52 -14.03
N LYS A 298 3.76 12.56 -13.20
CA LYS A 298 3.38 13.95 -13.54
C LYS A 298 4.19 14.47 -14.73
N GLY A 299 5.50 14.24 -14.73
CA GLY A 299 6.36 14.60 -15.85
C GLY A 299 6.00 13.81 -17.12
N ALA A 300 5.64 12.53 -16.96
CA ALA A 300 5.15 11.71 -18.07
C ALA A 300 3.84 12.25 -18.67
N LEU A 301 2.88 12.65 -17.83
CA LEU A 301 1.62 13.26 -18.26
C LEU A 301 1.84 14.61 -18.95
N GLN A 302 2.67 15.49 -18.38
CA GLN A 302 3.01 16.77 -19.01
C GLN A 302 3.66 16.59 -20.37
N MET A 303 4.55 15.60 -20.51
CA MET A 303 5.18 15.27 -21.78
C MET A 303 4.17 14.73 -22.78
N LEU A 304 3.23 13.89 -22.33
CA LEU A 304 2.16 13.34 -23.17
C LEU A 304 1.22 14.44 -23.70
N ASP A 305 0.79 15.36 -22.83
CA ASP A 305 -0.08 16.49 -23.21
C ASP A 305 0.64 17.52 -24.10
N SER A 306 1.99 17.51 -24.14
CA SER A 306 2.80 18.39 -25.00
C SER A 306 3.02 17.85 -26.43
N ILE A 307 2.48 16.69 -26.77
CA ILE A 307 2.63 16.11 -28.11
C ILE A 307 1.73 16.87 -29.10
N GLU A 308 2.31 17.84 -29.82
CA GLU A 308 1.63 18.61 -30.87
C GLU A 308 1.56 17.87 -32.22
N LEU A 309 1.31 16.55 -32.20
CA LEU A 309 1.15 15.76 -33.42
C LEU A 309 -0.32 15.60 -33.76
N GLU A 310 -0.68 16.02 -34.97
CA GLU A 310 -2.06 15.93 -35.45
C GLU A 310 -2.58 14.47 -35.41
N GLY A 311 -3.75 14.27 -34.83
CA GLY A 311 -4.40 12.96 -34.74
C GLY A 311 -3.80 12.01 -33.70
N VAL A 312 -2.92 12.46 -32.79
CA VAL A 312 -2.40 11.64 -31.68
C VAL A 312 -3.52 11.07 -30.79
N ASP A 313 -4.59 11.84 -30.61
CA ASP A 313 -5.81 11.49 -29.87
C ASP A 313 -6.63 10.37 -30.53
N LYS A 314 -6.38 10.05 -31.81
CA LYS A 314 -7.01 8.93 -32.51
C LYS A 314 -6.35 7.58 -32.17
N PHE A 315 -5.25 7.57 -31.42
CA PHE A 315 -4.54 6.35 -31.05
C PHE A 315 -4.96 5.88 -29.66
N GLY A 316 -5.41 4.62 -29.56
CA GLY A 316 -5.76 4.02 -28.26
C GLY A 316 -4.60 4.06 -27.25
N SER A 317 -3.36 3.94 -27.72
CA SER A 317 -2.16 4.04 -26.88
C SER A 317 -1.99 5.39 -26.18
N TYR A 318 -2.43 6.49 -26.80
CA TYR A 318 -2.39 7.83 -26.18
C TYR A 318 -3.31 7.86 -24.96
N HIS A 319 -4.59 7.53 -25.16
CA HIS A 319 -5.60 7.48 -24.11
C HIS A 319 -5.26 6.48 -23.00
N TRP A 320 -4.63 5.37 -23.38
CA TRP A 320 -4.18 4.38 -22.42
C TRP A 320 -3.06 4.90 -21.51
N LEU A 321 -2.00 5.49 -22.10
CA LEU A 321 -0.90 6.10 -21.33
C LEU A 321 -1.42 7.24 -20.45
N ARG A 322 -2.32 8.07 -20.97
CA ARG A 322 -2.94 9.17 -20.23
C ARG A 322 -3.70 8.68 -19.01
N GLY A 323 -4.56 7.68 -19.20
CA GLY A 323 -5.31 7.05 -18.12
C GLY A 323 -4.39 6.41 -17.07
N LEU A 324 -3.36 5.68 -17.51
CA LEU A 324 -2.35 5.08 -16.63
C LEU A 324 -1.65 6.14 -15.76
N TYR A 325 -1.21 7.24 -16.37
CA TYR A 325 -0.50 8.31 -15.65
C TYR A 325 -1.40 9.03 -14.65
N LEU A 326 -2.64 9.38 -15.05
CA LEU A 326 -3.62 10.03 -14.18
C LEU A 326 -3.97 9.16 -12.97
N LEU A 327 -4.26 7.87 -13.17
CA LEU A 327 -4.53 6.95 -12.07
C LEU A 327 -3.32 6.81 -11.15
N THR A 328 -2.11 6.70 -11.70
CA THR A 328 -0.89 6.65 -10.88
C THR A 328 -0.71 7.92 -10.04
N ILE A 329 -0.97 9.10 -10.61
CA ILE A 329 -0.91 10.38 -9.87
C ILE A 329 -1.94 10.40 -8.73
N HIS A 330 -3.19 9.97 -9.00
CA HIS A 330 -4.25 9.89 -8.00
C HIS A 330 -3.83 9.01 -6.81
N TYR A 331 -3.32 7.80 -7.07
CA TYR A 331 -2.94 6.86 -6.02
C TYR A 331 -1.65 7.24 -5.27
N GLN A 332 -0.69 7.91 -5.92
CA GLN A 332 0.56 8.31 -5.28
C GLN A 332 0.41 9.52 -4.34
N ARG A 333 -0.49 10.45 -4.63
CA ARG A 333 -0.57 11.71 -3.87
C ARG A 333 -1.30 11.59 -2.53
N HIS A 334 -2.02 10.49 -2.28
CA HIS A 334 -2.99 10.39 -1.17
C HIS A 334 -4.02 11.55 -1.16
N ASP A 335 -4.09 12.31 -2.25
CA ASP A 335 -5.00 13.41 -2.44
C ASP A 335 -6.12 12.87 -3.31
N HIS A 336 -7.28 12.62 -2.71
CA HIS A 336 -8.45 12.02 -3.33
C HIS A 336 -9.12 12.99 -4.31
N ASN A 337 -8.34 13.59 -5.21
CA ASN A 337 -8.85 14.43 -6.27
C ASN A 337 -9.67 13.56 -7.23
N GLN A 338 -10.99 13.64 -7.07
CA GLN A 338 -11.96 12.86 -7.81
C GLN A 338 -11.96 13.21 -9.30
N GLU A 339 -11.65 14.46 -9.66
CA GLU A 339 -11.53 14.91 -11.05
C GLU A 339 -10.43 14.15 -11.79
N VAL A 340 -9.26 13.98 -11.17
CA VAL A 340 -8.12 13.24 -11.74
C VAL A 340 -8.46 11.76 -11.93
N LEU A 341 -9.22 11.17 -10.99
CA LEU A 341 -9.69 9.79 -11.10
C LEU A 341 -10.67 9.63 -12.26
N GLU A 342 -11.68 10.49 -12.33
CA GLU A 342 -12.71 10.46 -13.39
C GLU A 342 -12.08 10.66 -14.77
N GLU A 343 -11.13 11.60 -14.89
CA GLU A 343 -10.40 11.85 -16.13
C GLU A 343 -9.51 10.66 -16.54
N GLY A 344 -8.86 10.01 -15.56
CA GLY A 344 -8.07 8.80 -15.79
C GLY A 344 -8.94 7.64 -16.30
N LEU A 345 -10.09 7.41 -15.68
CA LEU A 345 -11.05 6.38 -16.08
C LEU A 345 -11.68 6.69 -17.45
N ALA A 346 -12.00 7.95 -17.74
CA ALA A 346 -12.52 8.38 -19.04
C ALA A 346 -11.51 8.11 -20.16
N SER A 347 -10.22 8.42 -19.92
CA SER A 347 -9.14 8.12 -20.87
C SER A 347 -9.02 6.61 -21.12
N LEU A 348 -9.06 5.77 -20.08
CA LEU A 348 -9.03 4.31 -20.27
C LEU A 348 -10.24 3.77 -21.06
N LYS A 349 -11.45 4.31 -20.81
CA LYS A 349 -12.65 3.96 -21.60
C LYS A 349 -12.48 4.31 -23.06
N GLN A 350 -11.92 5.49 -23.36
CA GLN A 350 -11.63 5.91 -24.73
C GLN A 350 -10.56 5.04 -25.40
N ALA A 351 -9.56 4.58 -24.65
CA ALA A 351 -8.57 3.64 -25.18
C ALA A 351 -9.21 2.31 -25.60
N LEU A 352 -10.12 1.78 -24.78
CA LEU A 352 -10.85 0.54 -25.04
C LEU A 352 -11.86 0.68 -26.18
N SER A 353 -12.50 1.84 -26.36
CA SER A 353 -13.40 2.08 -27.50
C SER A 353 -12.65 2.11 -28.83
N ILE A 354 -11.42 2.65 -28.84
CA ILE A 354 -10.56 2.68 -30.03
C ILE A 354 -9.98 1.29 -30.33
N ASN A 355 -9.60 0.52 -29.30
CA ASN A 355 -9.03 -0.80 -29.46
C ASN A 355 -9.55 -1.79 -28.40
N PRO A 356 -10.71 -2.44 -28.65
CA PRO A 356 -11.33 -3.36 -27.70
C PRO A 356 -10.45 -4.57 -27.33
N GLY A 357 -9.56 -4.97 -28.25
CA GLY A 357 -8.63 -6.10 -28.05
C GLY A 357 -7.35 -5.74 -27.30
N PHE A 358 -7.17 -4.49 -26.88
CA PHE A 358 -5.97 -4.08 -26.16
C PHE A 358 -5.94 -4.71 -24.76
N GLN A 359 -4.94 -5.57 -24.53
CA GLN A 359 -4.61 -6.11 -23.22
C GLN A 359 -3.21 -5.62 -22.83
N PRO A 360 -3.09 -4.78 -21.79
CA PRO A 360 -1.78 -4.36 -21.35
C PRO A 360 -1.03 -5.54 -20.72
N ASP A 361 0.29 -5.56 -20.91
CA ASP A 361 1.16 -6.55 -20.27
C ASP A 361 1.13 -6.35 -18.73
N PRO A 362 0.64 -7.32 -17.94
CA PRO A 362 0.57 -7.23 -16.50
C PRO A 362 1.92 -6.91 -15.84
N ALA A 363 3.04 -7.31 -16.46
CA ALA A 363 4.38 -7.05 -15.94
C ALA A 363 4.78 -5.56 -16.00
N THR A 364 4.04 -4.75 -16.76
CA THR A 364 4.36 -3.33 -17.01
C THR A 364 3.39 -2.35 -16.37
N VAL A 365 2.34 -2.87 -15.71
CA VAL A 365 1.21 -2.07 -15.21
C VAL A 365 0.97 -2.37 -13.73
N PRO A 366 0.87 -1.34 -12.87
CA PRO A 366 0.52 -1.56 -11.47
C PRO A 366 -0.84 -2.25 -11.29
N ASN A 367 -0.95 -3.16 -10.31
CA ASN A 367 -2.16 -3.98 -10.07
C ASN A 367 -3.45 -3.16 -9.91
N TYR A 368 -3.41 -1.99 -9.25
CA TYR A 368 -4.59 -1.14 -9.07
C TYR A 368 -5.15 -0.62 -10.41
N VAL A 369 -4.31 -0.48 -11.44
CA VAL A 369 -4.73 -0.09 -12.79
C VAL A 369 -5.38 -1.28 -13.50
N LEU A 370 -4.85 -2.49 -13.31
CA LEU A 370 -5.45 -3.72 -13.83
C LEU A 370 -6.85 -3.95 -13.23
N GLU A 371 -7.02 -3.72 -11.93
CA GLU A 371 -8.32 -3.78 -11.24
C GLU A 371 -9.30 -2.73 -11.79
N SER A 372 -8.82 -1.49 -12.00
CA SER A 372 -9.63 -0.42 -12.61
C SER A 372 -10.09 -0.78 -14.02
N ILE A 373 -9.23 -1.43 -14.81
CA ILE A 373 -9.57 -1.91 -16.17
C ILE A 373 -10.59 -3.05 -16.12
N ALA A 374 -10.46 -4.00 -15.18
CA ALA A 374 -11.42 -5.09 -15.00
C ALA A 374 -12.82 -4.54 -14.68
N ASN A 375 -12.90 -3.60 -13.74
CA ASN A 375 -14.14 -2.93 -13.36
C ASN A 375 -14.76 -2.15 -14.53
N ILE A 376 -13.96 -1.46 -15.35
CA ILE A 376 -14.46 -0.76 -16.55
C ILE A 376 -15.06 -1.76 -17.55
N ARG A 377 -14.46 -2.93 -17.72
CA ARG A 377 -14.96 -3.97 -18.66
C ARG A 377 -16.25 -4.61 -18.19
N GLU A 378 -16.43 -4.84 -16.89
CA GLU A 378 -17.70 -5.34 -16.34
C GLU A 378 -18.85 -4.34 -16.52
N LEU A 379 -18.55 -3.04 -16.55
CA LEU A 379 -19.52 -1.97 -16.74
C LEU A 379 -19.78 -1.64 -18.22
N ALA A 380 -18.96 -2.13 -19.15
CA ALA A 380 -19.18 -1.95 -20.57
C ALA A 380 -20.27 -2.94 -21.05
N PRO A 381 -21.30 -2.49 -21.78
CA PRO A 381 -22.30 -3.39 -22.34
C PRO A 381 -21.61 -4.43 -23.22
N GLN A 382 -21.92 -5.71 -22.99
CA GLN A 382 -21.44 -6.80 -23.84
C GLN A 382 -22.18 -6.71 -25.18
N GLU A 383 -21.52 -6.14 -26.20
CA GLU A 383 -21.98 -6.18 -27.60
C GLU A 383 -21.48 -7.43 -28.32
#